data_AF-A0AAU6XY15-F1
#
_entry.id   AF-A0AAU6XY15-F1
#
_cell.length_a   1.000
_cell.length_b   1.000
_cell.length_c   1.000
_cell.angle_alpha   90.00
_cell.angle_beta   90.00
_cell.angle_gamma   90.00
#
_symmetry.space_group_name_H-M   'P 1'
#
loop_
_entity.id
_entity.type
_entity.pdbx_description
1 polymer ?
#
loop_
_entity_poly.entity_id
_entity_poly.type
_entity_poly.pdbx_seq_one_letter_code
_entity_poly.pdbx_strand_id
1 'polypeptide(L)'
;MNEVQKKPFDINGMLNRIAELMVQYPKAAMFQLYEEGFTSLFEQLLSCIISIRTLDEVSIPVSKRLFAKARTPRELLKLSPLELEDVCMGPPITDKKLILC
;
A
#
# COMPACT_ATOMS: atom_id res chain seq x y z
N MET A 1 46.62 9.70 -9.88
CA MET A 1 45.18 9.41 -9.68
C MET A 1 45.08 8.03 -9.07
N ASN A 2 44.74 7.92 -7.79
CA ASN A 2 44.57 6.62 -7.14
C ASN A 2 43.16 6.11 -7.46
N GLU A 3 43.07 5.07 -8.28
CA GLU A 3 41.81 4.35 -8.49
C GLU A 3 41.43 3.58 -7.21
N VAL A 4 40.26 3.89 -6.66
CA VAL A 4 39.70 3.12 -5.54
C VAL A 4 39.20 1.80 -6.11
N GLN A 5 39.93 0.71 -5.81
CA GLN A 5 39.58 -0.64 -6.24
C GLN A 5 38.25 -1.06 -5.60
N LYS A 6 37.21 -1.32 -6.42
CA LYS A 6 35.89 -1.76 -5.94
C LYS A 6 35.99 -3.16 -5.33
N LYS A 7 35.61 -3.28 -4.06
CA LYS A 7 35.50 -4.58 -3.38
C LYS A 7 34.14 -5.23 -3.71
N PRO A 8 34.07 -6.56 -3.86
CA PRO A 8 32.80 -7.27 -3.97
C PRO A 8 31.95 -7.00 -2.72
N PHE A 9 30.67 -6.68 -2.91
CA PHE A 9 29.72 -6.49 -1.82
C PHE A 9 28.86 -7.75 -1.67
N ASP A 10 28.75 -8.27 -0.45
CA ASP A 10 27.90 -9.42 -0.15
C ASP A 10 26.42 -9.01 -0.09
N ILE A 11 25.78 -9.00 -1.25
CA ILE A 11 24.36 -8.66 -1.41
C ILE A 11 23.48 -9.64 -0.63
N ASN A 12 23.80 -10.93 -0.64
CA ASN A 12 23.00 -11.96 0.03
C ASN A 12 23.04 -11.77 1.55
N GLY A 13 24.24 -11.56 2.11
CA GLY A 13 24.40 -11.26 3.53
C GLY A 13 23.69 -9.97 3.95
N MET A 14 23.73 -8.93 3.11
CA MET A 14 22.98 -7.69 3.37
C MET A 14 21.46 -7.93 3.39
N LEU A 15 20.91 -8.60 2.38
CA LEU A 15 19.47 -8.85 2.28
C LEU A 15 18.96 -9.72 3.42
N ASN A 16 19.71 -10.74 3.84
CA ASN A 16 19.35 -11.59 4.98
C ASN A 16 19.26 -10.80 6.28
N ARG A 17 20.23 -9.90 6.54
CA ARG A 17 20.19 -9.01 7.73
C ARG A 17 19.01 -8.07 7.71
N ILE A 18 18.66 -7.52 6.55
CA ILE A 18 17.47 -6.68 6.39
C ILE A 18 16.21 -7.51 6.68
N ALA A 19 16.08 -8.71 6.11
CA ALA A 19 14.93 -9.59 6.31
C ALA A 19 14.74 -9.96 7.79
N GLU A 20 15.81 -10.29 8.51
CA GLU A 20 15.77 -10.58 9.95
C GLU A 20 15.26 -9.39 10.76
N LEU A 21 15.71 -8.17 10.44
CA LEU A 21 15.28 -6.95 11.14
C LEU A 21 13.84 -6.55 10.79
N MET A 22 13.40 -6.78 9.55
CA MET A 22 12.08 -6.37 9.08
C MET A 22 10.92 -7.07 9.81
N VAL A 23 11.14 -8.24 10.43
CA VAL A 23 10.13 -8.98 11.21
C VAL A 23 9.51 -8.12 12.34
N GLN A 24 10.24 -7.12 12.84
CA GLN A 24 9.80 -6.26 13.94
C GLN A 24 8.87 -5.12 13.50
N TYR A 25 8.78 -4.86 12.20
CA TYR A 25 7.99 -3.77 11.65
C TYR A 25 6.63 -4.26 11.16
N PRO A 26 5.62 -3.37 11.10
CA PRO A 26 4.32 -3.71 10.51
C PRO A 26 4.48 -4.22 9.08
N LYS A 27 3.61 -5.16 8.69
CA LYS A 27 3.54 -5.63 7.31
C LYS A 27 3.13 -4.47 6.41
N ALA A 28 3.72 -4.41 5.22
CA ALA A 28 3.29 -3.42 4.24
C ALA A 28 1.82 -3.65 3.86
N ALA A 29 1.10 -2.57 3.58
CA ALA A 29 -0.36 -2.56 3.43
C ALA A 29 -0.91 -3.66 2.51
N MET A 30 -0.25 -3.92 1.37
CA MET A 30 -0.73 -4.91 0.39
C MET A 30 -0.66 -6.34 0.92
N PHE A 31 0.40 -6.69 1.65
CA PHE A 31 0.54 -8.01 2.27
C PHE A 31 -0.47 -8.20 3.39
N GLN A 32 -0.72 -7.15 4.18
CA GLN A 32 -1.77 -7.19 5.19
C GLN A 32 -3.14 -7.41 4.55
N LEU A 33 -3.51 -6.64 3.53
CA LEU A 33 -4.78 -6.80 2.83
C LEU A 33 -4.92 -8.18 2.19
N TYR A 34 -3.83 -8.73 1.64
CA TYR A 34 -3.82 -10.07 1.08
C TYR A 34 -4.13 -11.14 2.15
N GLU A 35 -3.48 -11.06 3.31
CA GLU A 35 -3.72 -11.97 4.44
C GLU A 35 -5.13 -11.84 5.03
N GLU A 36 -5.71 -10.63 4.97
CA GLU A 36 -7.09 -10.38 5.37
C GLU A 36 -8.13 -10.87 4.36
N GLY A 37 -7.71 -11.41 3.20
CA GLY A 37 -8.58 -12.07 2.22
C GLY A 37 -8.87 -11.27 0.95
N PHE A 38 -8.22 -10.12 0.73
CA PHE A 38 -8.29 -9.34 -0.51
C PHE A 38 -7.27 -9.87 -1.52
N THR A 39 -7.46 -11.08 -2.01
CA THR A 39 -6.44 -11.83 -2.77
C THR A 39 -6.54 -11.66 -4.28
N SER A 40 -7.55 -10.94 -4.80
CA SER A 40 -7.69 -10.78 -6.25
C SER A 40 -6.72 -9.75 -6.81
N LEU A 41 -6.33 -9.94 -8.07
CA LEU A 41 -5.48 -8.98 -8.79
C LEU A 41 -6.11 -7.58 -8.83
N PHE A 42 -7.43 -7.50 -8.98
CA PHE A 42 -8.14 -6.23 -9.05
C PHE A 42 -8.09 -5.47 -7.72
N GLU A 43 -8.34 -6.16 -6.61
CA GLU A 43 -8.23 -5.57 -5.27
C GLU A 43 -6.81 -5.08 -5.01
N GLN A 44 -5.80 -5.91 -5.27
CA GLN A 44 -4.40 -5.55 -5.06
C GLN A 44 -3.97 -4.36 -5.93
N LEU A 45 -4.40 -4.32 -7.21
CA LEU A 45 -4.13 -3.18 -8.09
C LEU A 45 -4.77 -1.89 -7.57
N LEU A 46 -6.03 -1.93 -7.15
CA LEU A 46 -6.71 -0.75 -6.59
C LEU A 46 -6.04 -0.26 -5.30
N SER A 47 -5.69 -1.18 -4.40
CA SER A 47 -4.99 -0.84 -3.17
C SER A 47 -3.60 -0.26 -3.44
N CYS A 48 -2.87 -0.78 -4.43
CA CYS A 48 -1.61 -0.20 -4.89
C CYS A 48 -1.79 1.23 -5.42
N ILE A 49 -2.85 1.50 -6.20
CA ILE A 49 -3.14 2.86 -6.71
C ILE A 49 -3.40 3.82 -5.54
N ILE A 50 -4.16 3.38 -4.54
CA ILE A 50 -4.43 4.17 -3.32
C ILE A 50 -3.14 4.44 -2.52
N SER A 51 -2.16 3.53 -2.56
CA SER A 51 -0.93 3.63 -1.75
C SER A 51 0.19 4.48 -2.37
N ILE A 52 0.10 4.92 -3.63
CA ILE A 52 1.21 5.58 -4.35
C ILE A 52 1.74 6.82 -3.61
N ARG A 53 0.86 7.58 -2.92
CA ARG A 53 1.25 8.79 -2.16
C ARG A 53 0.57 8.88 -0.78
N THR A 54 0.30 7.74 -0.19
CA THR A 54 -0.52 7.61 1.01
C THR A 54 0.19 6.69 2.00
N LEU A 55 0.09 6.96 3.30
CA LEU A 55 0.67 6.09 4.32
C LEU A 55 -0.15 4.79 4.42
N ASP A 56 0.50 3.67 4.78
CA ASP A 56 -0.17 2.38 4.94
C ASP A 56 -1.36 2.44 5.92
N GLU A 57 -1.21 3.21 7.00
CA GLU A 57 -2.26 3.48 8.00
C GLU A 57 -3.51 4.16 7.42
N VAL A 58 -3.36 4.84 6.28
CA VAL A 58 -4.45 5.50 5.54
C VAL A 58 -4.91 4.63 4.37
N SER A 59 -3.99 3.99 3.64
CA SER A 59 -4.32 3.16 2.47
C SER A 59 -5.15 1.93 2.81
N ILE A 60 -4.85 1.26 3.93
CA ILE A 60 -5.59 0.07 4.38
C ILE A 60 -7.07 0.40 4.65
N PRO A 61 -7.44 1.38 5.51
CA PRO A 61 -8.83 1.68 5.77
C PRO A 61 -9.56 2.24 4.54
N VAL A 62 -8.90 3.05 3.69
CA VAL A 62 -9.50 3.52 2.43
C VAL A 62 -9.81 2.33 1.50
N SER A 63 -8.87 1.40 1.33
CA SER A 63 -9.08 0.20 0.53
C SER A 63 -10.25 -0.64 1.06
N LYS A 64 -10.32 -0.85 2.38
CA LYS A 64 -11.44 -1.58 3.02
C LYS A 64 -12.78 -0.90 2.78
N ARG A 65 -12.86 0.44 2.90
CA ARG A 65 -14.09 1.19 2.61
C ARG A 65 -14.50 1.05 1.14
N LEU A 66 -13.54 1.10 0.21
CA LEU A 66 -13.81 0.90 -1.20
C LEU A 66 -14.33 -0.51 -1.48
N PHE A 67 -13.66 -1.53 -0.94
CA PHE A 67 -14.05 -2.94 -1.12
C PHE A 67 -15.36 -3.31 -0.44
N ALA A 68 -15.79 -2.56 0.58
CA ALA A 68 -17.14 -2.70 1.12
C ALA A 68 -18.23 -2.27 0.12
N LYS A 69 -17.91 -1.38 -0.84
CA LYS A 69 -18.83 -0.90 -1.88
C LYS A 69 -18.66 -1.61 -3.22
N ALA A 70 -17.42 -1.89 -3.62
CA ALA A 70 -17.08 -2.48 -4.91
C ALA A 70 -15.80 -3.32 -4.84
N ARG A 71 -15.90 -4.62 -5.13
CA ARG A 71 -14.76 -5.56 -5.17
C ARG A 71 -14.40 -6.00 -6.58
N THR A 72 -15.20 -5.62 -7.57
CA THR A 72 -15.01 -5.99 -8.97
C THR A 72 -15.03 -4.75 -9.88
N PRO A 73 -14.43 -4.83 -11.08
CA PRO A 73 -14.47 -3.72 -12.04
C PRO A 73 -15.91 -3.28 -12.36
N ARG A 74 -16.83 -4.24 -12.50
CA ARG A 74 -18.24 -3.97 -12.84
C ARG A 74 -19.00 -3.26 -11.72
N GLU A 75 -18.66 -3.55 -10.46
CA GLU A 75 -19.24 -2.82 -9.32
C GLU A 75 -18.65 -1.44 -9.19
N LEU A 76 -17.33 -1.30 -9.40
CA LEU A 76 -16.64 -0.02 -9.33
C LEU A 76 -17.21 0.97 -10.35
N LEU A 77 -17.50 0.51 -11.58
CA LEU A 77 -18.11 1.33 -12.63
C LEU A 77 -19.53 1.84 -12.32
N LYS A 78 -20.20 1.27 -11.30
CA LYS A 78 -21.51 1.77 -10.86
C LYS A 78 -21.40 2.91 -9.85
N LEU A 79 -20.22 3.12 -9.26
CA LEU A 79 -19.99 4.20 -8.32
C LEU A 79 -19.84 5.52 -9.09
N SER A 80 -20.54 6.54 -8.61
CA SER A 80 -20.38 7.91 -9.08
C SER A 80 -19.04 8.50 -8.59
N PRO A 81 -18.53 9.54 -9.26
CA PRO A 81 -17.35 10.28 -8.78
C PRO A 81 -17.51 10.77 -7.34
N LEU A 82 -18.70 11.23 -6.95
CA LEU A 82 -18.98 11.68 -5.57
C LEU A 82 -18.88 10.55 -4.54
N GLU A 83 -19.32 9.34 -4.89
CA GLU A 83 -19.19 8.17 -4.02
C GLU A 83 -17.72 7.73 -3.86
N LEU A 84 -16.92 7.88 -4.92
CA LEU A 84 -15.48 7.60 -4.88
C LEU A 84 -14.74 8.65 -4.04
N GLU A 85 -15.07 9.92 -4.19
CA GLU A 85 -14.53 11.01 -3.36
C GLU A 85 -14.84 10.79 -1.88
N ASP A 86 -16.09 10.46 -1.52
CA ASP A 86 -16.49 10.15 -0.16
C ASP A 86 -15.67 8.99 0.45
N VAL A 87 -15.49 7.92 -0.31
CA VAL A 87 -14.69 6.76 0.12
C VAL A 87 -13.23 7.13 0.35
N CYS A 88 -12.63 7.87 -0.57
CA CYS A 88 -11.22 8.26 -0.54
C CYS A 88 -10.94 9.33 0.53
N MET A 89 -11.81 10.32 0.69
CA MET A 89 -11.60 11.44 1.60
C MET A 89 -11.96 11.12 3.05
N GLY A 90 -13.05 10.37 3.31
CA GLY A 90 -13.43 9.88 4.64
C GLY A 90 -13.40 10.92 5.79
N PRO A 91 -13.58 10.51 7.06
CA PRO A 91 -13.28 11.39 8.18
C PRO A 91 -11.75 11.64 8.23
N PRO A 92 -11.31 12.86 8.58
CA PRO A 92 -9.89 13.16 8.71
C PRO A 92 -9.27 12.24 9.76
N ILE A 93 -8.33 11.41 9.33
CA ILE A 93 -7.43 10.72 10.24
C ILE A 93 -6.62 11.82 10.95
N THR A 94 -6.49 11.73 12.26
CA THR A 94 -6.01 12.80 13.16
C THR A 94 -4.60 13.32 12.85
N ASP A 95 -3.89 12.74 11.88
CA ASP A 95 -2.61 13.23 11.37
C ASP A 95 -2.79 13.93 10.01
N LYS A 96 -2.70 15.26 10.02
CA LYS A 96 -3.01 16.17 8.89
C LYS A 96 -1.94 16.16 7.78
N LYS A 97 -1.44 15.00 7.36
CA LYS A 97 -0.55 14.91 6.21
C LYS A 97 -0.96 13.77 5.28
N LEU A 98 -1.28 14.17 4.04
CA LEU A 98 -1.21 13.35 2.84
C LEU A 98 -2.41 12.42 2.58
N ILE A 99 -3.55 13.03 2.25
CA ILE A 99 -4.39 12.54 1.16
C ILE A 99 -4.43 13.67 0.12
N LEU A 100 -3.35 13.80 -0.65
CA LEU A 100 -3.30 14.67 -1.83
C LEU A 100 -3.40 13.76 -3.06
N CYS A 101 -4.64 13.37 -3.37
CA CYS A 101 -5.06 13.33 -4.77
C CYS A 101 -5.07 14.76 -5.30
#